data_AF-A0A257GY17-F1
#
_entry.id   AF-A0A257GY17-F1
#
_cell.length_a   1.000
_cell.length_b   1.000
_cell.length_c   1.000
_cell.angle_alpha   90.00
_cell.angle_beta   90.00
_cell.angle_gamma   90.00
#
_symmetry.space_group_name_H-M   'P 1'
#
loop_
_entity.id
_entity.type
_entity.pdbx_description
1 polymer ?
#
loop_
_entity_poly.entity_id
_entity_poly.type
_entity_poly.pdbx_seq_one_letter_code
_entity_poly.pdbx_strand_id
1 'polypeptide(L)'
;MRERFNTVAVAIPAQQFLVRCHVSVERQVPVMTEFAVRLLRLTGPLEVEALAAYFGLSGREVGDFLDLLRVEGLVEDDDGKLVLTSYAEARFGSSEDGLPRFTRIDERQSRPVFELLTFSPIPRVLSANYWDNTLDLAWDSASESGGRTVDQAQEAFHRHFHDIERYDHDDERKRAFDVYKIDDITAGRRFNVPLPVHFEVDVEGNVDFDIEAQLSVLPEELRSTVFKLTADRVARQPQYPDHFPAFVSVFSDEILAKYLKGGAPLSDDGKTGNRVFSKDESGRIVSSTSNSPAARFDFSSYVREVHGSADGLEYDAGRSRALLGALYMPKNSERFMAALVRSLKRFKARSDATTPFPSEMFWVLPESDLWGRTELVRSLIEAIRSASAKEWGEPVDLIAVCSAGQAEPMERIRRRANLLLDAGFSDILLGPALASSERFEVLLLPGVSAAALYQWKVPTSDVVSVPVGFFSETDTKLRKLLVFLRKVCDLKLHRAFRGSGEDGEDRKLKVVESSPADFVYLDQFLDIGGVSEP
;
A
#
# COMPACT_ATOMS: atom_id res chain seq x y z
N MET A 1 1.05 2.11 26.38
CA MET A 1 2.05 1.94 25.32
C MET A 1 1.31 1.33 24.14
N ARG A 2 1.42 1.93 22.95
CA ARG A 2 0.88 1.38 21.70
C ARG A 2 2.07 1.16 20.77
N GLU A 3 2.09 0.02 20.10
CA GLU A 3 3.16 -0.41 19.21
C GLU A 3 2.61 -0.60 17.80
N ARG A 4 3.14 0.13 16.83
CA ARG A 4 2.81 -0.08 15.42
C ARG A 4 3.50 -1.33 14.91
N PHE A 5 2.76 -2.42 14.83
CA PHE A 5 3.32 -3.74 14.55
C PHE A 5 3.23 -4.14 13.07
N ASN A 6 2.36 -3.50 12.29
CA ASN A 6 2.24 -3.76 10.86
C ASN A 6 1.79 -2.52 10.09
N THR A 7 2.14 -2.44 8.81
CA THR A 7 1.60 -1.47 7.86
C THR A 7 1.39 -2.17 6.53
N VAL A 8 0.14 -2.15 6.06
CA VAL A 8 -0.25 -2.63 4.74
C VAL A 8 -0.80 -1.46 3.95
N ALA A 9 -0.79 -1.49 2.63
CA ALA A 9 -1.51 -0.49 1.85
C ALA A 9 -2.63 -1.12 1.04
N VAL A 10 -3.81 -0.52 1.15
CA VAL A 10 -5.00 -0.91 0.40
C VAL A 10 -5.00 -0.27 -0.99
N ALA A 11 -5.59 -0.96 -1.94
CA ALA A 11 -5.77 -0.45 -3.30
C ALA A 11 -7.04 0.39 -3.41
N ILE A 12 -6.90 1.69 -3.67
CA ILE A 12 -8.00 2.49 -4.20
C ILE A 12 -7.98 2.32 -5.73
N PRO A 13 -8.98 1.66 -6.33
CA PRO A 13 -9.03 1.51 -7.79
C PRO A 13 -9.18 2.89 -8.42
N ALA A 14 -8.36 3.20 -9.42
CA ALA A 14 -8.36 4.48 -10.10
C ALA A 14 -8.22 4.31 -11.61
N GLN A 15 -8.66 5.32 -12.36
CA GLN A 15 -8.49 5.36 -13.80
C GLN A 15 -8.21 6.80 -14.25
N GLN A 16 -7.18 6.94 -15.08
CA GLN A 16 -6.94 8.21 -15.77
C GLN A 16 -7.89 8.32 -16.95
N PHE A 17 -8.44 9.51 -17.18
CA PHE A 17 -9.23 9.83 -18.36
C PHE A 17 -8.56 10.95 -19.13
N LEU A 18 -8.78 10.97 -20.44
CA LEU A 18 -8.43 12.07 -21.30
C LEU A 18 -9.72 12.76 -21.74
N VAL A 19 -9.91 14.00 -21.29
CA VAL A 19 -11.11 14.79 -21.58
C VAL A 19 -10.73 15.91 -22.55
N ARG A 20 -11.40 15.95 -23.70
CA ARG A 20 -11.37 17.07 -24.64
C ARG A 20 -12.65 17.88 -24.48
N CYS A 21 -12.52 19.14 -24.13
CA CYS A 21 -13.65 19.99 -23.81
C CYS A 21 -13.40 21.44 -24.23
N HIS A 22 -14.49 22.19 -24.26
CA HIS A 22 -14.50 23.64 -24.34
C HIS A 22 -14.81 24.19 -22.96
N VAL A 23 -14.04 25.19 -22.52
CA VAL A 23 -14.16 25.80 -21.19
C VAL A 23 -14.38 27.31 -21.31
N SER A 24 -15.11 27.87 -20.34
CA SER A 24 -15.27 29.31 -20.20
C SER A 24 -14.11 29.87 -19.38
N VAL A 25 -13.27 30.71 -19.98
CA VAL A 25 -12.13 31.37 -19.32
C VAL A 25 -12.30 32.88 -19.35
N GLU A 26 -11.57 33.57 -18.47
CA GLU A 26 -11.50 35.02 -18.49
C GLU A 26 -10.88 35.51 -19.80
N ARG A 27 -11.60 36.37 -20.50
CA ARG A 27 -11.13 37.07 -21.68
C ARG A 27 -10.46 38.35 -21.21
N GLN A 28 -9.15 38.46 -21.46
CA GLN A 28 -8.49 39.76 -21.32
C GLN A 28 -9.01 40.72 -22.39
N VAL A 29 -9.58 41.83 -21.92
CA VAL A 29 -9.93 42.98 -22.76
C VAL A 29 -8.86 44.06 -22.64
N PRO A 30 -8.67 44.91 -23.66
CA PRO A 30 -7.77 46.05 -23.53
C PRO A 30 -8.13 46.90 -22.31
N VAL A 31 -7.12 47.37 -21.59
CA VAL A 31 -7.29 48.14 -20.34
C VAL A 31 -8.22 49.34 -20.53
N MET A 32 -8.07 50.05 -21.65
CA MET A 32 -8.93 51.19 -22.01
C MET A 32 -10.40 50.79 -22.15
N THR A 33 -10.68 49.66 -22.80
CA THR A 33 -12.03 49.10 -22.97
C THR A 33 -12.67 48.83 -21.62
N GLU A 34 -11.94 48.19 -20.71
CA GLU A 34 -12.43 47.89 -19.37
C GLU A 34 -12.74 49.17 -18.57
N PHE A 35 -11.85 50.17 -18.62
CA PHE A 35 -12.08 51.46 -17.97
C PHE A 35 -13.28 52.20 -18.54
N ALA A 36 -13.51 52.16 -19.85
CA ALA A 36 -14.65 52.84 -20.46
C ALA A 36 -15.98 52.23 -20.01
N VAL A 37 -16.05 50.90 -19.98
CA VAL A 37 -17.25 50.19 -19.51
C VAL A 37 -17.48 50.46 -18.02
N ARG A 38 -16.43 50.48 -17.20
CA ARG A 38 -16.51 50.86 -15.77
C ARG A 38 -16.96 52.31 -15.58
N LEU A 39 -16.43 53.24 -16.37
CA LEU A 39 -16.81 54.65 -16.33
C LEU A 39 -18.30 54.82 -16.63
N LEU A 40 -18.77 54.24 -17.74
CA LEU A 40 -20.18 54.30 -18.14
C LEU A 40 -21.12 53.65 -17.12
N ARG A 41 -20.70 52.56 -16.46
CA ARG A 41 -21.46 51.94 -15.36
C ARG A 41 -21.59 52.88 -14.15
N LEU A 42 -20.52 53.62 -13.82
CA LEU A 42 -20.47 54.52 -12.67
C LEU A 42 -21.21 55.83 -12.92
N THR A 43 -21.07 56.40 -14.12
CA THR A 43 -21.64 57.72 -14.46
C THR A 43 -23.04 57.64 -15.08
N GLY A 44 -23.42 56.48 -15.61
CA GLY A 44 -24.55 56.35 -16.52
C GLY A 44 -24.23 56.93 -17.91
N PRO A 45 -25.26 57.27 -18.70
CA PRO A 45 -25.13 57.80 -20.06
C PRO A 45 -24.14 58.97 -20.17
N LEU A 46 -23.20 58.92 -21.12
CA LEU A 46 -22.13 59.90 -21.24
C LEU A 46 -22.00 60.43 -22.69
N GLU A 47 -21.79 61.74 -22.84
CA GLU A 47 -21.47 62.35 -24.14
C GLU A 47 -20.11 61.85 -24.67
N VAL A 48 -19.97 61.74 -25.99
CA VAL A 48 -18.73 61.31 -26.65
C VAL A 48 -17.56 62.23 -26.28
N GLU A 49 -17.78 63.54 -26.23
CA GLU A 49 -16.77 64.54 -25.89
C GLU A 49 -16.28 64.39 -24.45
N ALA A 50 -17.17 64.01 -23.53
CA ALA A 50 -16.82 63.79 -22.13
C ALA A 50 -16.00 62.51 -21.96
N LEU A 51 -16.35 61.44 -22.67
CA LEU A 51 -15.55 60.20 -22.74
C LEU A 51 -14.14 60.51 -23.28
N ALA A 52 -14.08 61.24 -24.40
CA ALA A 52 -12.83 61.64 -25.04
C ALA A 52 -11.92 62.44 -24.11
N ALA A 53 -12.50 63.43 -23.41
CA ALA A 53 -11.77 64.27 -22.46
C ALA A 53 -11.24 63.47 -21.26
N TYR A 54 -12.01 62.50 -20.75
CA TYR A 54 -11.58 61.65 -19.63
C TYR A 54 -10.35 60.81 -20.00
N PHE A 55 -10.34 60.23 -21.20
CA PHE A 55 -9.24 59.39 -21.68
C PHE A 55 -8.11 60.17 -22.34
N GLY A 56 -8.25 61.49 -22.55
CA GLY A 56 -7.26 62.34 -23.21
C GLY A 56 -7.05 62.00 -24.69
N LEU A 57 -8.07 61.47 -25.36
CA LEU A 57 -7.99 60.99 -26.73
C LEU A 57 -8.17 62.14 -27.74
N SER A 58 -7.39 62.13 -28.82
CA SER A 58 -7.58 63.01 -29.97
C SER A 58 -8.75 62.54 -30.85
N GLY A 59 -9.27 63.42 -31.71
CA GLY A 59 -10.50 63.13 -32.48
C GLY A 59 -10.47 61.85 -33.33
N ARG A 60 -9.30 61.45 -33.85
CA ARG A 60 -9.15 60.17 -34.56
C ARG A 60 -9.13 58.97 -33.62
N GLU A 61 -8.43 59.08 -32.49
CA GLU A 61 -8.32 58.02 -31.48
C GLU A 61 -9.66 57.75 -30.79
N VAL A 62 -10.49 58.79 -30.58
CA VAL A 62 -11.88 58.64 -30.10
C VAL A 62 -12.69 57.78 -31.07
N GLY A 63 -12.62 58.08 -32.37
CA GLY A 63 -13.33 57.30 -33.39
C GLY A 63 -12.95 55.83 -33.36
N ASP A 64 -11.65 55.54 -33.41
CA ASP A 64 -11.12 54.17 -33.37
C ASP A 64 -11.54 53.43 -32.09
N PHE A 65 -11.56 54.13 -30.94
CA PHE A 65 -11.95 53.55 -29.66
C PHE A 65 -13.45 53.29 -29.54
N LEU A 66 -14.29 54.20 -30.05
CA LEU A 66 -15.74 54.01 -30.11
C LEU A 66 -16.12 52.87 -31.03
N ASP A 67 -15.47 52.77 -32.19
CA ASP A 67 -15.69 51.66 -33.12
C ASP A 67 -15.34 50.32 -32.47
N LEU A 68 -14.23 50.25 -31.72
CA LEU A 68 -13.90 49.06 -30.92
C LEU A 68 -14.99 48.71 -29.90
N LEU A 69 -15.46 49.69 -29.11
CA LEU A 69 -16.49 49.45 -28.09
C LEU A 69 -17.82 49.00 -28.71
N ARG A 70 -18.18 49.54 -29.87
CA ARG A 70 -19.41 49.18 -30.61
C ARG A 70 -19.30 47.81 -31.26
N VAL A 71 -18.18 47.48 -31.90
CA VAL A 71 -17.94 46.17 -32.53
C VAL A 71 -17.98 45.05 -31.49
N GLU A 72 -17.48 45.31 -30.28
CA GLU A 72 -17.56 44.39 -29.15
C GLU A 72 -18.96 44.35 -28.49
N GLY A 73 -19.92 45.15 -28.99
CA GLY A 73 -21.29 45.22 -28.47
C GLY A 73 -21.38 45.77 -27.05
N LEU A 74 -20.40 46.56 -26.61
CA LEU A 74 -20.30 47.03 -25.23
C LEU A 74 -21.10 48.31 -24.98
N VAL A 75 -21.25 49.12 -26.01
CA VAL A 75 -21.92 50.42 -25.93
C VAL A 75 -22.90 50.60 -27.09
N GLU A 76 -23.98 51.32 -26.83
CA GLU A 76 -24.94 51.79 -27.83
C GLU A 76 -25.19 53.30 -27.67
N ASP A 77 -25.84 53.89 -28.67
CA ASP A 77 -26.19 55.31 -28.66
C ASP A 77 -27.66 55.46 -28.20
N ASP A 78 -27.87 56.30 -27.20
CA ASP A 78 -29.18 56.71 -26.72
C ASP A 78 -29.23 58.24 -26.63
N ASP A 79 -29.97 58.86 -27.56
CA ASP A 79 -30.15 60.32 -27.68
C ASP A 79 -28.82 61.12 -27.68
N GLY A 80 -27.82 60.65 -28.44
CA GLY A 80 -26.50 61.29 -28.55
C GLY A 80 -25.53 60.96 -27.41
N LYS A 81 -25.94 60.12 -26.45
CA LYS A 81 -25.08 59.64 -25.36
C LYS A 81 -24.71 58.18 -25.55
N LEU A 82 -23.49 57.86 -25.15
CA LEU A 82 -23.05 56.48 -25.00
C LEU A 82 -23.65 55.88 -23.74
N VAL A 83 -24.29 54.73 -23.91
CA VAL A 83 -24.84 53.91 -22.82
C VAL A 83 -24.30 52.49 -22.92
N LEU A 84 -24.23 51.79 -21.79
CA LEU A 84 -23.90 50.37 -21.79
C LEU A 84 -25.05 49.57 -22.38
N THR A 85 -24.71 48.62 -23.24
CA THR A 85 -25.70 47.63 -23.69
C THR A 85 -26.10 46.71 -22.53
N SER A 86 -27.27 46.07 -22.66
CA SER A 86 -27.69 45.00 -21.75
C SER A 86 -26.65 43.88 -21.62
N TYR A 87 -25.91 43.60 -22.69
CA TYR A 87 -24.81 42.63 -22.71
C TYR A 87 -23.64 43.07 -21.83
N ALA A 88 -23.19 44.33 -21.94
CA ALA A 88 -22.12 44.86 -21.11
C ALA A 88 -22.53 44.94 -19.65
N GLU A 89 -23.78 45.32 -19.38
CA GLU A 89 -24.33 45.39 -18.03
C GLU A 89 -24.34 44.03 -17.32
N ALA A 90 -24.67 42.96 -18.05
CA ALA A 90 -24.63 41.60 -17.51
C ALA A 90 -23.22 41.16 -17.07
N ARG A 91 -22.15 41.77 -17.59
CA ARG A 91 -20.76 41.43 -17.21
C ARG A 91 -20.37 41.88 -15.80
N PHE A 92 -21.14 42.78 -15.20
CA PHE A 92 -20.95 43.19 -13.81
C PHE A 92 -21.72 42.31 -12.81
N GLY A 93 -22.74 41.59 -13.26
CA GLY A 93 -23.67 40.88 -12.40
C GLY A 93 -23.09 39.67 -11.65
N SER A 94 -21.96 39.12 -12.14
CA SER A 94 -21.32 37.93 -11.58
C SER A 94 -20.06 38.22 -10.75
N SER A 95 -19.73 39.49 -10.50
CA SER A 95 -18.50 39.88 -9.81
C SER A 95 -18.76 40.49 -8.43
N GLU A 96 -18.22 39.88 -7.36
CA GLU A 96 -18.34 40.39 -5.99
C GLU A 96 -17.59 41.71 -5.77
N ASP A 97 -16.59 42.02 -6.60
CA ASP A 97 -15.77 43.23 -6.57
C ASP A 97 -16.34 44.39 -7.42
N GLY A 98 -17.48 44.17 -8.09
CA GLY A 98 -18.11 45.16 -8.97
C GLY A 98 -17.35 45.42 -10.28
N LEU A 99 -16.40 44.56 -10.67
CA LEU A 99 -15.65 44.66 -11.92
C LEU A 99 -16.32 43.87 -13.06
N PRO A 100 -16.19 44.30 -14.34
CA PRO A 100 -16.78 43.58 -15.46
C PRO A 100 -15.97 42.31 -15.81
N ARG A 101 -16.62 41.15 -15.84
CA ARG A 101 -16.02 39.86 -16.22
C ARG A 101 -16.36 39.50 -17.66
N PHE A 102 -15.38 39.58 -18.55
CA PHE A 102 -15.50 39.09 -19.93
C PHE A 102 -15.08 37.63 -20.01
N THR A 103 -15.86 36.80 -20.70
CA THR A 103 -15.55 35.38 -20.89
C THR A 103 -15.37 35.04 -22.36
N ARG A 104 -14.50 34.08 -22.66
CA ARG A 104 -14.39 33.44 -23.98
C ARG A 104 -14.41 31.92 -23.82
N ILE A 105 -14.74 31.24 -24.91
CA ILE A 105 -14.69 29.78 -24.97
C ILE A 105 -13.33 29.38 -25.55
N ASP A 106 -12.57 28.61 -24.79
CA ASP A 106 -11.29 28.06 -25.21
C ASP A 106 -11.36 26.53 -25.26
N GLU A 107 -10.65 25.93 -26.22
CA GLU A 107 -10.41 24.48 -26.23
C GLU A 107 -9.46 24.09 -25.10
N ARG A 108 -9.75 22.99 -24.43
CA ARG A 108 -9.01 22.47 -23.28
C ARG A 108 -8.88 20.96 -23.37
N GLN A 109 -7.72 20.48 -22.94
CA GLN A 109 -7.46 19.06 -22.73
C GLN A 109 -7.08 18.86 -21.26
N SER A 110 -7.90 18.08 -20.53
CA SER A 110 -7.63 17.72 -19.14
C SER A 110 -7.37 16.21 -19.02
N ARG A 111 -6.61 15.83 -17.99
CA ARG A 111 -6.23 14.43 -17.72
C ARG A 111 -6.58 14.02 -16.29
N PRO A 112 -7.85 14.13 -15.88
CA PRO A 112 -8.25 13.83 -14.52
C PRO A 112 -8.02 12.35 -14.22
N VAL A 113 -7.66 12.07 -12.97
CA VAL A 113 -7.68 10.73 -12.41
C VAL A 113 -8.86 10.66 -11.46
N PHE A 114 -9.76 9.71 -11.69
CA PHE A 114 -10.86 9.44 -10.78
C PHE A 114 -10.60 8.13 -10.05
N GLU A 115 -10.88 8.10 -8.75
CA GLU A 115 -11.06 6.82 -8.07
C GLU A 115 -12.40 6.20 -8.48
N LEU A 116 -12.46 4.87 -8.57
CA LEU A 116 -13.59 4.15 -9.15
C LEU A 116 -14.66 3.74 -8.12
N LEU A 117 -14.49 4.11 -6.84
CA LEU A 117 -15.46 3.84 -5.77
C LEU A 117 -16.56 4.90 -5.73
N THR A 118 -16.19 6.19 -5.81
CA THR A 118 -17.11 7.34 -5.76
C THR A 118 -16.96 8.32 -6.94
N PHE A 119 -16.02 8.09 -7.87
CA PHE A 119 -15.67 8.99 -8.97
C PHE A 119 -15.25 10.40 -8.54
N SER A 120 -14.68 10.53 -7.35
CA SER A 120 -13.99 11.72 -6.87
C SER A 120 -12.62 11.86 -7.56
N PRO A 121 -12.17 13.09 -7.89
CA PRO A 121 -10.86 13.31 -8.49
C PRO A 121 -9.74 13.09 -7.46
N ILE A 122 -8.66 12.40 -7.88
CA ILE A 122 -7.47 12.15 -7.06
C ILE A 122 -6.41 13.21 -7.36
N PRO A 123 -5.87 13.92 -6.34
CA PRO A 123 -4.73 14.83 -6.52
C PRO A 123 -3.51 14.11 -7.12
N ARG A 124 -2.75 14.82 -7.98
CA ARG A 124 -1.54 14.28 -8.62
C ARG A 124 -0.48 13.76 -7.65
N VAL A 125 -0.42 14.33 -6.45
CA VAL A 125 0.50 13.89 -5.38
C VAL A 125 0.25 12.43 -4.98
N LEU A 126 -1.00 11.98 -4.99
CA LEU A 126 -1.37 10.62 -4.61
C LEU A 126 -1.22 9.61 -5.77
N SER A 127 -1.17 10.08 -7.03
CA SER A 127 -1.08 9.21 -8.20
C SER A 127 0.35 8.97 -8.70
N ALA A 128 1.36 9.60 -8.09
CA ALA A 128 2.75 9.55 -8.56
C ALA A 128 3.52 8.27 -8.13
N ASN A 129 3.14 7.63 -7.01
CA ASN A 129 3.83 6.46 -6.47
C ASN A 129 2.98 5.21 -6.63
N TYR A 130 3.30 4.42 -7.65
CA TYR A 130 2.58 3.21 -7.98
C TYR A 130 3.33 1.96 -7.51
N TRP A 131 2.68 1.13 -6.71
CA TRP A 131 3.16 -0.22 -6.41
C TRP A 131 1.99 -1.21 -6.42
N ASP A 132 2.22 -2.39 -7.02
CA ASP A 132 1.14 -3.33 -7.36
C ASP A 132 0.81 -4.33 -6.24
N ASN A 133 1.68 -4.52 -5.25
CA ASN A 133 1.49 -5.53 -4.19
C ASN A 133 0.51 -5.08 -3.08
N THR A 134 -0.53 -4.31 -3.43
CA THR A 134 -1.56 -3.77 -2.54
C THR A 134 -2.54 -4.83 -2.03
N LEU A 135 -3.25 -4.52 -0.95
CA LEU A 135 -4.41 -5.26 -0.51
C LEU A 135 -5.64 -4.83 -1.32
N ASP A 136 -6.13 -5.73 -2.18
CA ASP A 136 -7.34 -5.46 -2.97
C ASP A 136 -8.56 -5.30 -2.07
N LEU A 137 -9.29 -4.20 -2.29
CA LEU A 137 -10.61 -3.99 -1.71
C LEU A 137 -11.65 -4.70 -2.57
N ALA A 138 -12.57 -5.43 -1.95
CA ALA A 138 -13.66 -6.09 -2.67
C ALA A 138 -14.73 -5.04 -3.00
N TRP A 139 -14.65 -4.47 -4.20
CA TRP A 139 -15.65 -3.56 -4.75
C TRP A 139 -16.33 -4.22 -5.95
N ASP A 140 -17.59 -3.89 -6.23
CA ASP A 140 -18.34 -4.48 -7.33
C ASP A 140 -17.67 -4.13 -8.68
N SER A 141 -16.86 -5.06 -9.19
CA SER A 141 -16.21 -4.96 -10.50
C SER A 141 -17.20 -5.15 -11.65
N ALA A 142 -18.52 -5.20 -11.40
CA ALA A 142 -19.56 -5.20 -12.43
C ALA A 142 -19.53 -3.95 -13.34
N SER A 143 -18.62 -3.01 -13.08
CA SER A 143 -18.16 -1.89 -13.92
C SER A 143 -17.00 -2.25 -14.88
N GLU A 144 -16.68 -3.54 -15.07
CA GLU A 144 -15.67 -4.04 -16.02
C GLU A 144 -15.96 -3.67 -17.49
N SER A 145 -17.21 -3.31 -17.81
CA SER A 145 -17.56 -2.70 -19.09
C SER A 145 -17.09 -1.24 -19.14
N GLY A 146 -15.99 -0.96 -19.85
CA GLY A 146 -15.41 0.38 -20.00
C GLY A 146 -16.39 1.49 -20.40
N GLY A 147 -17.52 1.15 -21.03
CA GLY A 147 -18.61 2.11 -21.31
C GLY A 147 -19.20 2.76 -20.06
N ARG A 148 -19.46 1.99 -18.98
CA ARG A 148 -20.03 2.54 -17.74
C ARG A 148 -19.09 3.54 -17.05
N THR A 149 -17.78 3.29 -17.11
CA THR A 149 -16.80 4.17 -16.47
C THR A 149 -16.64 5.51 -17.21
N VAL A 150 -16.84 5.55 -18.53
CA VAL A 150 -16.80 6.81 -19.29
C VAL A 150 -18.00 7.68 -18.96
N ASP A 151 -19.20 7.09 -18.90
CA ASP A 151 -20.43 7.82 -18.53
C ASP A 151 -20.32 8.43 -17.12
N GLN A 152 -19.84 7.63 -16.16
CA GLN A 152 -19.61 8.10 -14.79
C GLN A 152 -18.51 9.17 -14.71
N ALA A 153 -17.42 9.02 -15.48
CA ALA A 153 -16.37 10.03 -15.57
C ALA A 153 -16.88 11.33 -16.20
N GLN A 154 -17.81 11.27 -17.16
CA GLN A 154 -18.44 12.45 -17.73
C GLN A 154 -19.22 13.23 -16.68
N GLU A 155 -20.08 12.54 -15.92
CA GLU A 155 -20.86 13.18 -14.85
C GLU A 155 -19.94 13.75 -13.75
N ALA A 156 -18.94 12.97 -13.34
CA ALA A 156 -17.95 13.38 -12.36
C ALA A 156 -17.10 14.58 -12.81
N PHE A 157 -16.73 14.65 -14.08
CA PHE A 157 -15.98 15.78 -14.63
C PHE A 157 -16.76 17.08 -14.52
N HIS A 158 -18.06 17.07 -14.84
CA HIS A 158 -18.91 18.25 -14.65
C HIS A 158 -19.05 18.59 -13.16
N ARG A 159 -19.32 17.58 -12.32
CA ARG A 159 -19.55 17.77 -10.87
C ARG A 159 -18.32 18.32 -10.14
N HIS A 160 -17.13 17.88 -10.52
CA HIS A 160 -15.87 18.18 -9.85
C HIS A 160 -14.94 19.10 -10.67
N PHE A 161 -15.47 19.80 -11.68
CA PHE A 161 -14.66 20.58 -12.63
C PHE A 161 -13.70 21.56 -11.94
N HIS A 162 -14.19 22.30 -10.94
CA HIS A 162 -13.37 23.27 -10.21
C HIS A 162 -12.22 22.63 -9.41
N ASP A 163 -12.44 21.45 -8.83
CA ASP A 163 -11.39 20.72 -8.10
C ASP A 163 -10.35 20.16 -9.08
N ILE A 164 -10.80 19.69 -10.24
CA ILE A 164 -9.90 19.25 -11.32
C ILE A 164 -9.04 20.42 -11.82
N GLU A 165 -9.63 21.60 -12.07
CA GLU A 165 -8.87 22.80 -12.48
C GLU A 165 -7.89 23.24 -11.39
N ARG A 166 -8.22 23.10 -10.11
CA ARG A 166 -7.30 23.35 -9.00
C ARG A 166 -6.12 22.38 -9.00
N TYR A 167 -6.34 21.10 -9.32
CA TYR A 167 -5.29 20.09 -9.38
C TYR A 167 -4.42 20.20 -10.64
N ASP A 168 -4.99 20.65 -11.76
CA ASP A 168 -4.28 20.78 -13.03
C ASP A 168 -3.52 22.11 -13.16
N HIS A 169 -3.99 23.17 -12.49
CA HIS A 169 -3.45 24.52 -12.61
C HIS A 169 -3.23 25.20 -11.25
N ASP A 170 -1.96 25.39 -10.90
CA ASP A 170 -1.57 26.15 -9.70
C ASP A 170 -1.90 27.65 -9.81
N ASP A 171 -1.81 28.21 -11.03
CA ASP A 171 -2.11 29.62 -11.31
C ASP A 171 -3.61 29.85 -11.44
N GLU A 172 -4.20 30.53 -10.45
CA GLU A 172 -5.62 30.88 -10.41
C GLU A 172 -6.11 31.60 -11.66
N ARG A 173 -5.27 32.42 -12.30
CA ARG A 173 -5.66 33.19 -13.48
C ARG A 173 -5.81 32.33 -14.74
N LYS A 174 -5.29 31.11 -14.72
CA LYS A 174 -5.40 30.15 -15.84
C LYS A 174 -6.56 29.17 -15.66
N ARG A 175 -7.16 29.14 -14.46
CA ARG A 175 -8.28 28.27 -14.16
C ARG A 175 -9.51 28.71 -14.93
N ALA A 176 -10.17 27.76 -15.56
CA ALA A 176 -11.46 27.99 -16.17
C ALA A 176 -12.55 28.16 -15.11
N PHE A 177 -13.58 28.94 -15.46
CA PHE A 177 -14.74 29.13 -14.61
C PHE A 177 -15.69 27.96 -14.70
N ASP A 178 -15.89 27.40 -15.89
CA ASP A 178 -16.82 26.29 -16.09
C ASP A 178 -16.48 25.52 -17.37
N VAL A 179 -16.99 24.30 -17.47
CA VAL A 179 -16.98 23.51 -18.70
C VAL A 179 -18.21 23.87 -19.55
N TYR A 180 -17.96 24.39 -20.76
CA TYR A 180 -19.02 24.74 -21.70
C TYR A 180 -19.58 23.51 -22.43
N LYS A 181 -18.68 22.64 -22.89
CA LYS A 181 -19.02 21.43 -23.63
C LYS A 181 -17.91 20.40 -23.50
N ILE A 182 -18.27 19.13 -23.41
CA ILE A 182 -17.33 18.02 -23.57
C ILE A 182 -17.49 17.46 -24.99
N ASP A 183 -16.39 17.34 -25.73
CA ASP A 183 -16.38 16.78 -27.08
C ASP A 183 -16.15 15.28 -27.06
N ASP A 184 -15.23 14.83 -26.22
CA ASP A 184 -14.81 13.43 -26.15
C ASP A 184 -14.16 13.11 -24.80
N ILE A 185 -14.40 11.89 -24.32
CA ILE A 185 -13.74 11.32 -23.14
C ILE A 185 -13.20 9.94 -23.50
N THR A 186 -11.88 9.80 -23.39
CA THR A 186 -11.20 8.53 -23.60
C THR A 186 -10.71 7.97 -22.26
N ALA A 187 -11.08 6.73 -21.96
CA ALA A 187 -10.61 6.02 -20.77
C ALA A 187 -9.16 5.54 -20.95
N GLY A 188 -8.29 5.90 -20.02
CA GLY A 188 -6.90 5.45 -19.94
C GLY A 188 -6.75 4.15 -19.15
N ARG A 189 -5.50 3.85 -18.77
CA ARG A 189 -5.17 2.64 -17.99
C ARG A 189 -5.75 2.74 -16.58
N ARG A 190 -6.29 1.62 -16.09
CA ARG A 190 -6.67 1.42 -14.68
C ARG A 190 -5.45 1.08 -13.85
N PHE A 191 -5.41 1.59 -12.63
CA PHE A 191 -4.31 1.40 -11.71
C PHE A 191 -4.83 1.57 -10.27
N ASN A 192 -4.15 0.98 -9.29
CA ASN A 192 -4.42 1.17 -7.87
C ASN A 192 -3.62 2.32 -7.25
N VAL A 193 -4.29 3.26 -6.59
CA VAL A 193 -3.63 4.22 -5.70
C VAL A 193 -3.46 3.56 -4.33
N PRO A 194 -2.22 3.36 -3.87
CA PRO A 194 -1.98 2.69 -2.60
C PRO A 194 -2.18 3.64 -1.43
N LEU A 195 -2.94 3.20 -0.43
CA LEU A 195 -3.17 3.96 0.79
C LEU A 195 -2.75 3.15 2.03
N PRO A 196 -1.74 3.59 2.78
CA PRO A 196 -1.26 2.86 3.95
C PRO A 196 -2.28 2.80 5.10
N VAL A 197 -2.35 1.64 5.71
CA VAL A 197 -3.15 1.27 6.87
C VAL A 197 -2.18 0.77 7.93
N HIS A 198 -2.14 1.46 9.06
CA HIS A 198 -1.28 1.17 10.19
C HIS A 198 -2.05 0.35 11.22
N PHE A 199 -1.47 -0.77 11.65
CA PHE A 199 -2.01 -1.57 12.74
C PHE A 199 -1.19 -1.36 13.99
N GLU A 200 -1.88 -1.09 15.10
CA GLU A 200 -1.27 -0.85 16.40
C GLU A 200 -1.82 -1.82 17.43
N VAL A 201 -0.97 -2.24 18.36
CA VAL A 201 -1.33 -3.11 19.48
C VAL A 201 -1.00 -2.43 20.80
N ASP A 202 -1.90 -2.50 21.79
CA ASP A 202 -1.62 -2.05 23.15
C ASP A 202 -1.04 -3.17 24.04
N VAL A 203 -0.72 -2.86 25.30
CA VAL A 203 -0.09 -3.85 26.21
C VAL A 203 -1.07 -4.90 26.74
N GLU A 204 -2.37 -4.72 26.51
CA GLU A 204 -3.41 -5.69 26.80
C GLU A 204 -3.65 -6.62 25.60
N GLY A 205 -3.03 -6.30 24.45
CA GLY A 205 -3.15 -7.02 23.21
C GLY A 205 -4.28 -6.50 22.33
N ASN A 206 -5.00 -5.43 22.67
CA ASN A 206 -6.03 -4.89 21.79
C ASN A 206 -5.41 -4.30 20.54
N VAL A 207 -6.03 -4.57 19.39
CA VAL A 207 -5.57 -4.09 18.09
C VAL A 207 -6.56 -3.10 17.52
N ASP A 208 -6.02 -1.95 17.14
CA ASP A 208 -6.70 -0.94 16.33
C ASP A 208 -5.96 -0.80 14.99
N PHE A 209 -6.66 -0.30 13.98
CA PHE A 209 -6.01 0.18 12.76
C PHE A 209 -6.47 1.58 12.42
N ASP A 210 -5.57 2.34 11.81
CA ASP A 210 -5.84 3.66 11.27
C ASP A 210 -5.32 3.73 9.84
N ILE A 211 -5.97 4.51 9.00
CA ILE A 211 -5.58 4.68 7.60
C ILE A 211 -4.90 6.05 7.46
N GLU A 212 -3.73 6.08 6.81
CA GLU A 212 -2.80 7.22 6.84
C GLU A 212 -3.48 8.58 6.56
N ALA A 213 -3.01 9.61 7.28
CA ALA A 213 -3.56 10.97 7.33
C ALA A 213 -3.74 11.68 5.97
N GLN A 214 -3.14 11.15 4.90
CA GLN A 214 -3.38 11.61 3.53
C GLN A 214 -4.86 11.47 3.12
N LEU A 215 -5.62 10.59 3.78
CA LEU A 215 -7.09 10.57 3.69
C LEU A 215 -7.74 11.89 4.02
N SER A 216 -7.18 12.73 4.91
CA SER A 216 -7.80 14.02 5.25
C SER A 216 -7.95 14.96 4.05
N VAL A 217 -7.19 14.72 2.97
CA VAL A 217 -7.28 15.44 1.69
C VAL A 217 -8.42 14.91 0.81
N LEU A 218 -8.91 13.70 1.09
CA LEU A 218 -9.96 13.04 0.32
C LEU A 218 -11.37 13.42 0.83
N PRO A 219 -12.39 13.46 -0.05
CA PRO A 219 -13.78 13.72 0.35
C PRO A 219 -14.29 12.75 1.42
N GLU A 220 -15.15 13.21 2.32
CA GLU A 220 -15.68 12.41 3.44
C GLU A 220 -16.36 11.10 3.00
N GLU A 221 -17.11 11.14 1.89
CA GLU A 221 -17.76 9.97 1.32
C GLU A 221 -16.75 8.89 0.90
N LEU A 222 -15.68 9.29 0.22
CA LEU A 222 -14.59 8.40 -0.18
C LEU A 222 -13.87 7.83 1.05
N ARG A 223 -13.55 8.68 2.05
CA ARG A 223 -12.91 8.23 3.30
C ARG A 223 -13.75 7.17 4.01
N SER A 224 -15.06 7.41 4.15
CA SER A 224 -15.99 6.47 4.77
C SER A 224 -16.08 5.15 4.00
N THR A 225 -16.13 5.22 2.67
CA THR A 225 -16.19 4.04 1.79
C THR A 225 -14.92 3.21 1.89
N VAL A 226 -13.75 3.83 1.80
CA VAL A 226 -12.45 3.15 1.93
C VAL A 226 -12.30 2.52 3.31
N PHE A 227 -12.68 3.23 4.38
CA PHE A 227 -12.64 2.69 5.74
C PHE A 227 -13.53 1.45 5.88
N LYS A 228 -14.78 1.52 5.41
CA LYS A 228 -15.71 0.40 5.43
C LYS A 228 -15.17 -0.81 4.66
N LEU A 229 -14.70 -0.61 3.42
CA LEU A 229 -14.15 -1.69 2.59
C LEU A 229 -12.88 -2.30 3.20
N THR A 230 -12.05 -1.47 3.85
CA THR A 230 -10.86 -1.92 4.57
C THR A 230 -11.25 -2.78 5.77
N ALA A 231 -12.20 -2.32 6.59
CA ALA A 231 -12.71 -3.06 7.73
C ALA A 231 -13.32 -4.41 7.30
N ASP A 232 -14.14 -4.41 6.23
CA ASP A 232 -14.71 -5.63 5.65
C ASP A 232 -13.61 -6.59 5.16
N ARG A 233 -12.54 -6.06 4.56
CA ARG A 233 -11.41 -6.85 4.06
C ARG A 233 -10.57 -7.46 5.18
N VAL A 234 -10.39 -6.72 6.28
CA VAL A 234 -9.74 -7.21 7.51
C VAL A 234 -10.62 -8.27 8.18
N ALA A 235 -11.94 -8.08 8.22
CA ALA A 235 -12.87 -9.05 8.80
C ALA A 235 -12.92 -10.40 8.06
N ARG A 236 -12.49 -10.44 6.78
CA ARG A 236 -12.49 -11.65 5.94
C ARG A 236 -11.16 -12.40 5.92
N GLN A 237 -10.21 -12.07 6.80
CA GLN A 237 -8.94 -12.81 6.83
C GLN A 237 -9.15 -14.30 7.13
N PRO A 238 -8.36 -15.19 6.50
CA PRO A 238 -8.41 -16.61 6.79
C PRO A 238 -8.09 -16.89 8.25
N GLN A 239 -8.81 -17.85 8.85
CA GLN A 239 -8.60 -18.27 10.22
C GLN A 239 -7.81 -19.58 10.25
N TYR A 240 -6.67 -19.54 10.94
CA TYR A 240 -5.83 -20.72 11.19
C TYR A 240 -5.89 -21.12 12.65
N PRO A 241 -5.77 -22.43 12.95
CA PRO A 241 -5.64 -22.92 14.33
C PRO A 241 -4.45 -22.27 15.05
N ASP A 242 -4.51 -22.25 16.38
CA ASP A 242 -3.41 -21.73 17.19
C ASP A 242 -2.33 -22.80 17.36
N HIS A 243 -1.18 -22.58 16.72
CA HIS A 243 0.02 -23.40 16.79
C HIS A 243 1.15 -22.72 17.57
N PHE A 244 0.83 -21.75 18.43
CA PHE A 244 1.86 -20.99 19.15
C PHE A 244 2.76 -21.86 20.05
N PRO A 245 2.25 -22.85 20.82
CA PRO A 245 3.12 -23.77 21.56
C PRO A 245 4.03 -24.60 20.64
N ALA A 246 3.56 -24.96 19.44
CA ALA A 246 4.36 -25.69 18.47
C ALA A 246 5.50 -24.81 17.94
N PHE A 247 5.27 -23.51 17.69
CA PHE A 247 6.31 -22.56 17.31
C PHE A 247 7.43 -22.50 18.35
N VAL A 248 7.05 -22.32 19.62
CA VAL A 248 8.00 -22.26 20.74
C VAL A 248 8.79 -23.56 20.87
N SER A 249 8.14 -24.72 20.70
CA SER A 249 8.80 -26.03 20.74
C SER A 249 9.77 -26.24 19.58
N VAL A 250 9.31 -26.03 18.34
CA VAL A 250 10.07 -26.25 17.09
C VAL A 250 11.37 -25.45 17.08
N PHE A 251 11.34 -24.19 17.53
CA PHE A 251 12.52 -23.33 17.55
C PHE A 251 13.20 -23.23 18.91
N SER A 252 12.62 -23.86 19.94
CA SER A 252 13.07 -23.82 21.34
C SER A 252 13.34 -22.40 21.82
N ASP A 253 12.34 -21.54 21.67
CA ASP A 253 12.45 -20.16 22.12
C ASP A 253 12.23 -20.05 23.64
N GLU A 254 13.33 -19.89 24.37
CA GLU A 254 13.32 -19.82 25.83
C GLU A 254 12.62 -18.57 26.39
N ILE A 255 12.51 -17.50 25.61
CA ILE A 255 11.87 -16.26 26.06
C ILE A 255 10.37 -16.41 25.97
N LEU A 256 9.82 -16.76 24.80
CA LEU A 256 8.39 -16.97 24.61
C LEU A 256 7.86 -18.12 25.50
N ALA A 257 8.66 -19.17 25.72
CA ALA A 257 8.29 -20.27 26.61
C ALA A 257 7.92 -19.81 28.03
N LYS A 258 8.59 -18.78 28.58
CA LYS A 258 8.32 -18.25 29.93
C LYS A 258 6.92 -17.67 30.07
N TYR A 259 6.31 -17.25 28.97
CA TYR A 259 5.02 -16.58 28.94
C TYR A 259 3.87 -17.49 28.45
N LEU A 260 4.13 -18.77 28.20
CA LEU A 260 3.09 -19.76 27.94
C LEU A 260 2.51 -20.28 29.27
N LYS A 261 1.24 -19.95 29.57
CA LYS A 261 0.55 -20.43 30.78
C LYS A 261 -0.18 -21.75 30.52
N GLY A 262 0.29 -22.84 31.15
CA GLY A 262 -0.45 -24.09 31.33
C GLY A 262 -0.48 -25.04 30.14
N GLY A 263 0.09 -26.25 30.32
CA GLY A 263 0.00 -27.39 29.42
C GLY A 263 1.24 -28.26 29.56
N ALA A 264 1.13 -29.37 30.30
CA ALA A 264 2.21 -30.36 30.49
C ALA A 264 2.85 -30.79 29.14
N PRO A 265 4.12 -31.24 29.13
CA PRO A 265 4.78 -31.65 27.90
C PRO A 265 3.97 -32.76 27.20
N LEU A 266 3.74 -32.59 25.91
CA LEU A 266 3.16 -33.61 25.03
C LEU A 266 4.05 -34.87 25.11
N SER A 267 3.53 -35.94 25.70
CA SER A 267 4.08 -37.28 25.57
C SER A 267 3.87 -37.80 24.15
N ASP A 268 4.90 -38.44 23.62
CA ASP A 268 5.08 -38.91 22.23
C ASP A 268 4.20 -40.11 21.82
N ASP A 269 2.90 -40.10 22.14
CA ASP A 269 1.99 -41.15 21.71
C ASP A 269 0.69 -40.56 21.15
N GLY A 270 0.60 -40.57 19.82
CA GLY A 270 -0.59 -40.17 19.08
C GLY A 270 -1.77 -41.09 19.37
N LYS A 271 -2.68 -40.66 20.27
CA LYS A 271 -4.05 -41.18 20.33
C LYS A 271 -5.07 -40.05 20.47
N THR A 272 -6.03 -40.09 19.56
CA THR A 272 -7.18 -39.21 19.37
C THR A 272 -8.02 -39.00 20.64
N GLY A 273 -8.43 -37.75 20.89
CA GLY A 273 -9.25 -37.36 22.04
C GLY A 273 -10.63 -38.04 22.10
N ASN A 274 -11.04 -38.44 23.31
CA ASN A 274 -12.36 -39.03 23.58
C ASN A 274 -13.47 -37.96 23.53
N ARG A 275 -14.58 -38.26 22.84
CA ARG A 275 -15.82 -37.47 22.87
C ARG A 275 -16.64 -37.86 24.11
N VAL A 276 -16.98 -36.88 24.95
CA VAL A 276 -17.92 -37.07 26.08
C VAL A 276 -19.28 -36.53 25.67
N PHE A 277 -20.33 -37.32 25.89
CA PHE A 277 -21.72 -36.93 25.63
C PHE A 277 -22.39 -36.55 26.96
N SER A 278 -22.98 -35.36 27.04
CA SER A 278 -23.84 -34.97 28.16
C SER A 278 -25.21 -34.53 27.65
N LYS A 279 -26.24 -34.71 28.47
CA LYS A 279 -27.59 -34.21 28.21
C LYS A 279 -27.79 -32.86 28.92
N ASP A 280 -28.35 -31.89 28.22
CA ASP A 280 -28.79 -30.64 28.84
C ASP A 280 -30.11 -30.80 29.62
N GLU A 281 -30.53 -29.77 30.34
CA GLU A 281 -31.74 -29.75 31.18
C GLU A 281 -33.05 -29.94 30.39
N SER A 282 -33.00 -29.87 29.06
CA SER A 282 -34.11 -30.17 28.15
C SER A 282 -34.07 -31.60 27.57
N GLY A 283 -33.11 -32.41 28.02
CA GLY A 283 -32.94 -33.81 27.60
C GLY A 283 -32.26 -34.00 26.24
N ARG A 284 -31.74 -32.92 25.63
CA ARG A 284 -31.01 -32.97 24.36
C ARG A 284 -29.58 -33.45 24.59
N ILE A 285 -29.13 -34.42 23.80
CA ILE A 285 -27.73 -34.87 23.80
C ILE A 285 -26.90 -33.81 23.09
N VAL A 286 -26.03 -33.14 23.84
CA VAL A 286 -25.10 -32.15 23.30
C VAL A 286 -23.70 -32.77 23.31
N SER A 287 -23.05 -32.83 22.14
CA SER A 287 -21.64 -33.19 22.07
C SER A 287 -20.80 -31.92 22.24
N SER A 288 -20.14 -31.78 23.39
CA SER A 288 -19.10 -30.77 23.54
C SER A 288 -17.76 -31.38 23.11
N THR A 289 -17.17 -30.85 22.04
CA THR A 289 -15.74 -30.99 21.82
C THR A 289 -15.05 -30.17 22.90
N SER A 290 -14.42 -30.83 23.86
CA SER A 290 -13.57 -30.17 24.84
C SER A 290 -12.45 -29.44 24.10
N ASN A 291 -12.55 -28.12 23.97
CA ASN A 291 -11.40 -27.27 23.72
C ASN A 291 -10.44 -27.49 24.90
N SER A 292 -9.37 -28.25 24.68
CA SER A 292 -8.28 -28.39 25.63
C SER A 292 -7.74 -27.01 26.01
N PRO A 293 -7.24 -26.83 27.25
CA PRO A 293 -6.59 -25.59 27.67
C PRO A 293 -5.25 -25.47 26.93
N ALA A 294 -5.27 -24.98 25.70
CA ALA A 294 -4.06 -24.61 24.98
C ALA A 294 -3.37 -23.50 25.77
N ALA A 295 -2.04 -23.60 25.94
CA ALA A 295 -1.28 -22.69 26.77
C ALA A 295 -1.56 -21.24 26.38
N ARG A 296 -2.12 -20.46 27.31
CA ARG A 296 -2.52 -19.08 27.04
C ARG A 296 -1.26 -18.21 27.08
N PHE A 297 -0.92 -17.58 25.97
CA PHE A 297 0.20 -16.63 25.92
C PHE A 297 -0.11 -15.39 26.77
N ASP A 298 0.72 -15.12 27.77
CA ASP A 298 0.65 -13.91 28.58
C ASP A 298 1.33 -12.74 27.86
N PHE A 299 0.65 -12.24 26.82
CA PHE A 299 1.14 -11.15 25.98
C PHE A 299 1.49 -9.89 26.80
N SER A 300 0.70 -9.56 27.82
CA SER A 300 0.91 -8.34 28.61
C SER A 300 2.22 -8.37 29.40
N SER A 301 2.47 -9.48 30.10
CA SER A 301 3.73 -9.67 30.83
C SER A 301 4.91 -9.75 29.87
N TYR A 302 4.76 -10.45 28.73
CA TYR A 302 5.78 -10.51 27.69
C TYR A 302 6.17 -9.12 27.18
N VAL A 303 5.19 -8.28 26.78
CA VAL A 303 5.48 -6.94 26.27
C VAL A 303 6.17 -6.08 27.34
N ARG A 304 5.67 -6.08 28.58
CA ARG A 304 6.25 -5.25 29.66
C ARG A 304 7.67 -5.64 30.02
N GLU A 305 7.95 -6.94 30.12
CA GLU A 305 9.24 -7.45 30.58
C GLU A 305 10.28 -7.59 29.47
N VAL A 306 9.86 -7.94 28.26
CA VAL A 306 10.75 -8.19 27.11
C VAL A 306 10.91 -6.95 26.23
N HIS A 307 9.87 -6.15 26.08
CA HIS A 307 9.86 -4.98 25.18
C HIS A 307 9.78 -3.63 25.91
N GLY A 308 9.48 -3.61 27.22
CA GLY A 308 9.25 -2.36 27.96
C GLY A 308 10.48 -1.48 28.20
N SER A 309 11.70 -2.04 28.26
CA SER A 309 12.92 -1.31 28.63
C SER A 309 13.87 -1.06 27.46
N ALA A 310 14.19 -2.09 26.70
CA ALA A 310 15.12 -2.05 25.56
C ALA A 310 14.46 -2.41 24.23
N ASP A 311 13.13 -2.59 24.23
CA ASP A 311 12.33 -2.95 23.07
C ASP A 311 12.91 -4.17 22.32
N GLY A 312 12.83 -5.32 23.00
CA GLY A 312 13.37 -6.60 22.55
C GLY A 312 14.60 -6.99 23.36
N LEU A 313 14.38 -7.82 24.37
CA LEU A 313 15.44 -8.42 25.19
C LEU A 313 16.49 -9.11 24.30
N GLU A 314 17.75 -8.74 24.50
CA GLU A 314 18.90 -9.48 23.97
C GLU A 314 19.26 -10.64 24.91
N TYR A 315 19.59 -11.79 24.32
CA TYR A 315 20.00 -13.00 25.03
C TYR A 315 21.00 -13.78 24.18
N ASP A 316 21.42 -14.97 24.61
CA ASP A 316 22.48 -15.77 23.97
C ASP A 316 23.80 -15.00 23.79
N ALA A 317 24.18 -14.22 24.80
CA ALA A 317 25.34 -13.31 24.76
C ALA A 317 25.25 -12.27 23.61
N GLY A 318 24.06 -11.73 23.37
CA GLY A 318 23.80 -10.71 22.34
C GLY A 318 23.66 -11.28 20.92
N ARG A 319 23.61 -12.61 20.79
CA ARG A 319 23.43 -13.32 19.51
C ARG A 319 21.97 -13.61 19.18
N SER A 320 21.06 -13.31 20.11
CA SER A 320 19.62 -13.41 19.88
C SER A 320 18.90 -12.21 20.46
N ARG A 321 17.79 -11.82 19.84
CA ARG A 321 16.95 -10.70 20.28
C ARG A 321 15.48 -11.02 20.05
N ALA A 322 14.64 -10.72 21.03
CA ALA A 322 13.19 -10.82 20.88
C ALA A 322 12.65 -9.74 19.94
N LEU A 323 11.64 -10.09 19.13
CA LEU A 323 10.99 -9.23 18.16
C LEU A 323 9.48 -9.13 18.44
N LEU A 324 8.94 -7.94 18.20
CA LEU A 324 7.51 -7.62 18.25
C LEU A 324 7.17 -6.75 17.03
N GLY A 325 6.21 -7.19 16.24
CA GLY A 325 5.83 -6.60 14.96
C GLY A 325 6.54 -7.22 13.75
N ALA A 326 6.03 -6.89 12.57
CA ALA A 326 6.51 -7.44 11.31
C ALA A 326 7.97 -7.06 11.07
N LEU A 327 8.73 -7.95 10.43
CA LEU A 327 10.17 -7.78 10.26
C LEU A 327 10.54 -6.55 9.41
N TYR A 328 9.70 -6.20 8.43
CA TYR A 328 9.88 -5.06 7.54
C TYR A 328 9.51 -3.71 8.17
N MET A 329 8.92 -3.67 9.37
CA MET A 329 8.65 -2.39 10.04
C MET A 329 9.97 -1.68 10.39
N PRO A 330 10.07 -0.34 10.25
CA PRO A 330 11.34 0.39 10.40
C PRO A 330 12.14 0.01 11.64
N LYS A 331 11.46 -0.10 12.79
CA LYS A 331 12.04 -0.52 14.06
C LYS A 331 12.72 -1.89 14.01
N ASN A 332 12.05 -2.88 13.43
CA ASN A 332 12.55 -4.26 13.36
C ASN A 332 13.56 -4.41 12.22
N SER A 333 13.36 -3.75 11.09
CA SER A 333 14.23 -3.82 9.93
C SER A 333 15.59 -3.18 10.22
N GLU A 334 15.64 -2.03 10.89
CA GLU A 334 16.90 -1.40 11.33
C GLU A 334 17.72 -2.33 12.23
N ARG A 335 17.06 -2.95 13.22
CA ARG A 335 17.70 -3.88 14.16
C ARG A 335 18.16 -5.16 13.50
N PHE A 336 17.31 -5.73 12.65
CA PHE A 336 17.63 -6.90 11.86
C PHE A 336 18.83 -6.62 10.95
N MET A 337 18.84 -5.51 10.21
CA MET A 337 19.95 -5.15 9.33
C MET A 337 21.25 -4.92 10.10
N ALA A 338 21.20 -4.26 11.25
CA ALA A 338 22.36 -4.09 12.11
C ALA A 338 22.93 -5.44 12.59
N ALA A 339 22.05 -6.40 12.93
CA ALA A 339 22.46 -7.73 13.34
C ALA A 339 23.00 -8.56 12.16
N LEU A 340 22.29 -8.57 11.02
CA LEU A 340 22.70 -9.24 9.79
C LEU A 340 24.10 -8.80 9.35
N VAL A 341 24.38 -7.49 9.30
CA VAL A 341 25.72 -6.99 8.92
C VAL A 341 26.81 -7.53 9.85
N ARG A 342 26.54 -7.67 11.16
CA ARG A 342 27.49 -8.30 12.10
C ARG A 342 27.64 -9.79 11.82
N SER A 343 26.55 -10.49 11.55
CA SER A 343 26.56 -11.92 11.23
C SER A 343 27.31 -12.22 9.93
N LEU A 344 27.11 -11.41 8.87
CA LEU A 344 27.85 -11.51 7.60
C LEU A 344 29.36 -11.36 7.80
N LYS A 345 29.79 -10.36 8.59
CA LYS A 345 31.19 -10.13 8.93
C LYS A 345 31.78 -11.27 9.74
N ARG A 346 31.06 -11.73 10.75
CA ARG A 346 31.50 -12.84 11.61
C ARG A 346 31.62 -14.13 10.81
N PHE A 347 30.64 -14.43 9.94
CA PHE A 347 30.68 -15.57 9.04
C PHE A 347 31.94 -15.53 8.18
N LYS A 348 32.16 -14.41 7.46
CA LYS A 348 33.35 -14.23 6.62
C LYS A 348 34.66 -14.38 7.41
N ALA A 349 34.73 -13.86 8.62
CA ALA A 349 35.93 -13.92 9.46
C ALA A 349 36.25 -15.35 9.97
N ARG A 350 35.24 -16.23 10.11
CA ARG A 350 35.43 -17.63 10.50
C ARG A 350 35.56 -18.59 9.30
N SER A 351 35.22 -18.12 8.10
CA SER A 351 35.29 -18.93 6.88
C SER A 351 36.72 -19.19 6.43
N ASP A 352 36.97 -20.39 5.94
CA ASP A 352 38.16 -20.77 5.20
C ASP A 352 37.86 -20.97 3.70
N ALA A 353 38.84 -21.42 2.93
CA ALA A 353 38.70 -21.64 1.49
C ALA A 353 37.68 -22.75 1.11
N THR A 354 37.27 -23.58 2.06
CA THR A 354 36.32 -24.68 1.84
C THR A 354 34.92 -24.38 2.35
N THR A 355 34.75 -23.27 3.08
CA THR A 355 33.47 -22.90 3.68
C THR A 355 32.49 -22.44 2.60
N PRO A 356 31.33 -23.11 2.42
CA PRO A 356 30.35 -22.69 1.43
C PRO A 356 29.64 -21.43 1.91
N PHE A 357 29.63 -20.39 1.07
CA PHE A 357 28.84 -19.19 1.31
C PHE A 357 27.41 -19.42 0.76
N PRO A 358 26.36 -19.14 1.55
CA PRO A 358 25.00 -19.23 1.03
C PRO A 358 24.74 -18.13 0.01
N SER A 359 24.32 -18.51 -1.19
CA SER A 359 23.89 -17.58 -2.24
C SER A 359 22.41 -17.20 -2.13
N GLU A 360 21.60 -18.01 -1.44
CA GLU A 360 20.16 -17.80 -1.29
C GLU A 360 19.78 -17.57 0.18
N MET A 361 18.86 -16.62 0.39
CA MET A 361 18.21 -16.32 1.66
C MET A 361 16.71 -16.56 1.52
N PHE A 362 16.16 -17.43 2.36
CA PHE A 362 14.80 -17.92 2.23
C PHE A 362 13.86 -17.21 3.19
N TRP A 363 12.76 -16.67 2.68
CA TRP A 363 11.69 -16.09 3.47
C TRP A 363 10.42 -16.93 3.35
N VAL A 364 10.19 -17.78 4.35
CA VAL A 364 8.90 -18.47 4.55
C VAL A 364 7.87 -17.46 5.00
N LEU A 365 6.87 -17.26 4.15
CA LEU A 365 5.83 -16.26 4.35
C LEU A 365 4.66 -16.87 5.14
N PRO A 366 4.09 -16.13 6.11
CA PRO A 366 2.89 -16.60 6.79
C PRO A 366 1.70 -16.55 5.85
N GLU A 367 0.72 -17.42 6.07
CA GLU A 367 -0.56 -17.36 5.36
C GLU A 367 -1.42 -16.21 5.89
N SER A 368 -1.20 -15.00 5.37
CA SER A 368 -2.01 -13.82 5.67
C SER A 368 -2.05 -12.87 4.49
N ASP A 369 -3.24 -12.36 4.16
CA ASP A 369 -3.34 -11.31 3.14
C ASP A 369 -2.84 -9.95 3.65
N LEU A 370 -2.69 -9.80 4.97
CA LEU A 370 -2.13 -8.61 5.62
C LEU A 370 -0.60 -8.65 5.74
N TRP A 371 0.06 -9.67 5.19
CA TRP A 371 1.52 -9.74 5.20
C TRP A 371 2.11 -9.07 3.96
N GLY A 372 3.12 -8.21 4.17
CA GLY A 372 4.03 -7.75 3.13
C GLY A 372 3.40 -6.90 2.03
N ARG A 373 2.17 -6.43 2.22
CA ARG A 373 1.47 -5.49 1.35
C ARG A 373 1.99 -4.06 1.55
N THR A 374 3.28 -3.84 1.39
CA THR A 374 3.92 -2.53 1.61
C THR A 374 5.28 -2.47 0.91
N GLU A 375 5.69 -1.27 0.48
CA GLU A 375 7.03 -1.01 -0.05
C GLU A 375 8.15 -1.27 0.97
N LEU A 376 7.82 -1.35 2.26
CA LEU A 376 8.79 -1.70 3.30
C LEU A 376 9.45 -3.07 3.08
N VAL A 377 8.75 -4.02 2.45
CA VAL A 377 9.32 -5.34 2.10
C VAL A 377 10.41 -5.16 1.04
N ARG A 378 10.13 -4.39 -0.02
CA ARG A 378 11.09 -4.12 -1.09
C ARG A 378 12.33 -3.42 -0.55
N SER A 379 12.14 -2.38 0.26
CA SER A 379 13.24 -1.66 0.93
C SER A 379 14.11 -2.57 1.78
N LEU A 380 13.52 -3.52 2.52
CA LEU A 380 14.28 -4.48 3.32
C LEU A 380 15.05 -5.47 2.44
N ILE A 381 14.45 -6.00 1.37
CA ILE A 381 15.13 -6.90 0.42
C ILE A 381 16.32 -6.20 -0.24
N GLU A 382 16.15 -4.97 -0.69
CA GLU A 382 17.22 -4.16 -1.28
C GLU A 382 18.36 -3.91 -0.28
N ALA A 383 18.02 -3.64 0.98
CA ALA A 383 19.00 -3.46 2.05
C ALA A 383 19.80 -4.75 2.32
N ILE A 384 19.16 -5.92 2.33
CA ILE A 384 19.80 -7.23 2.51
C ILE A 384 20.78 -7.51 1.35
N ARG A 385 20.34 -7.31 0.10
CA ARG A 385 21.18 -7.49 -1.09
C ARG A 385 22.39 -6.55 -1.08
N SER A 386 22.17 -5.29 -0.74
CA SER A 386 23.25 -4.30 -0.64
C SER A 386 24.27 -4.66 0.45
N ALA A 387 23.79 -5.11 1.62
CA ALA A 387 24.66 -5.52 2.72
C ALA A 387 25.50 -6.76 2.38
N SER A 388 24.88 -7.79 1.80
CA SER A 388 25.58 -9.01 1.36
C SER A 388 26.59 -8.73 0.24
N ALA A 389 26.21 -7.98 -0.80
CA ALA A 389 27.13 -7.58 -1.86
C ALA A 389 28.33 -6.80 -1.32
N LYS A 390 28.10 -5.89 -0.37
CA LYS A 390 29.17 -5.12 0.25
C LYS A 390 30.14 -5.98 1.06
N GLU A 391 29.63 -6.92 1.86
CA GLU A 391 30.46 -7.72 2.76
C GLU A 391 31.09 -8.94 2.07
N TRP A 392 30.40 -9.58 1.13
CA TRP A 392 30.80 -10.83 0.48
C TRP A 392 31.16 -10.68 -1.01
N GLY A 393 30.89 -9.54 -1.64
CA GLY A 393 31.23 -9.24 -3.03
C GLY A 393 30.08 -9.48 -4.02
N GLU A 394 29.12 -10.34 -3.67
CA GLU A 394 27.93 -10.64 -4.46
C GLU A 394 26.67 -10.57 -3.59
N PRO A 395 25.53 -10.09 -4.14
CA PRO A 395 24.28 -10.06 -3.41
C PRO A 395 23.74 -11.48 -3.23
N VAL A 396 23.10 -11.74 -2.09
CA VAL A 396 22.30 -12.96 -1.93
C VAL A 396 20.95 -12.82 -2.62
N ASP A 397 20.48 -13.90 -3.23
CA ASP A 397 19.14 -14.01 -3.78
C ASP A 397 18.10 -14.18 -2.67
N LEU A 398 16.99 -13.45 -2.77
CA LEU A 398 15.90 -13.52 -1.80
C LEU A 398 14.80 -14.40 -2.37
N ILE A 399 14.58 -15.56 -1.73
CA ILE A 399 13.63 -16.57 -2.19
C ILE A 399 12.37 -16.50 -1.31
N ALA A 400 11.23 -16.14 -1.88
CA ALA A 400 9.96 -16.21 -1.17
C ALA A 400 9.44 -17.66 -1.16
N VAL A 401 9.09 -18.18 0.01
CA VAL A 401 8.53 -19.51 0.17
C VAL A 401 7.10 -19.36 0.68
N CYS A 402 6.13 -19.47 -0.22
CA CYS A 402 4.73 -19.20 0.09
C CYS A 402 3.83 -20.43 -0.10
N SER A 403 2.67 -20.37 0.55
CA SER A 403 1.65 -21.41 0.42
C SER A 403 0.88 -21.27 -0.89
N ALA A 404 0.55 -22.40 -1.52
CA ALA A 404 -0.40 -22.50 -2.61
C ALA A 404 -1.13 -23.84 -2.48
N GLY A 405 -2.45 -23.83 -2.70
CA GLY A 405 -3.25 -25.06 -2.66
C GLY A 405 -2.85 -26.00 -3.80
N GLN A 406 -2.86 -27.31 -3.57
CA GLN A 406 -2.48 -28.30 -4.60
C GLN A 406 -3.32 -28.18 -5.88
N ALA A 407 -4.59 -27.78 -5.75
CA ALA A 407 -5.51 -27.58 -6.87
C ALA A 407 -5.74 -26.09 -7.18
N GLU A 408 -4.86 -25.19 -6.72
CA GLU A 408 -5.00 -23.76 -6.99
C GLU A 408 -4.82 -23.48 -8.49
N PRO A 409 -5.73 -22.74 -9.14
CA PRO A 409 -5.60 -22.41 -10.56
C PRO A 409 -4.28 -21.70 -10.86
N MET A 410 -3.61 -22.11 -11.94
CA MET A 410 -2.31 -21.56 -12.35
C MET A 410 -2.32 -20.03 -12.52
N GLU A 411 -3.45 -19.44 -12.90
CA GLU A 411 -3.59 -17.98 -12.99
C GLU A 411 -3.41 -17.29 -11.62
N ARG A 412 -3.95 -17.88 -10.54
CA ARG A 412 -3.76 -17.35 -9.18
C ARG A 412 -2.32 -17.52 -8.70
N ILE A 413 -1.70 -18.66 -9.03
CA ILE A 413 -0.28 -18.92 -8.75
C ILE A 413 0.60 -17.87 -9.45
N ARG A 414 0.39 -17.63 -10.74
CA ARG A 414 1.12 -16.63 -11.52
C ARG A 414 0.90 -15.21 -10.99
N ARG A 415 -0.33 -14.86 -10.64
CA ARG A 415 -0.65 -13.56 -10.04
C ARG A 415 0.11 -13.36 -8.73
N ARG A 416 0.07 -14.33 -7.80
CA ARG A 416 0.81 -14.28 -6.53
C ARG A 416 2.31 -14.16 -6.76
N ALA A 417 2.87 -14.96 -7.68
CA ALA A 417 4.28 -14.92 -8.00
C ALA A 417 4.71 -13.55 -8.56
N ASN A 418 3.95 -12.97 -9.50
CA ASN A 418 4.25 -11.65 -10.04
C ASN A 418 4.29 -10.57 -8.95
N LEU A 419 3.29 -10.54 -8.06
CA LEU A 419 3.22 -9.54 -6.99
C LEU A 419 4.44 -9.62 -6.05
N LEU A 420 4.91 -10.82 -5.74
CA LEU A 420 6.09 -11.02 -4.90
C LEU A 420 7.40 -10.69 -5.66
N LEU A 421 7.50 -11.03 -6.94
CA LEU A 421 8.65 -10.62 -7.77
C LEU A 421 8.72 -9.09 -7.89
N ASP A 422 7.56 -8.43 -8.03
CA ASP A 422 7.47 -6.97 -7.98
C ASP A 422 7.87 -6.42 -6.60
N ALA A 423 7.55 -7.12 -5.51
CA ALA A 423 8.04 -6.76 -4.17
C ALA A 423 9.57 -6.94 -3.98
N GLY A 424 10.28 -7.47 -4.97
CA GLY A 424 11.74 -7.49 -5.02
C GLY A 424 12.39 -8.86 -4.86
N PHE A 425 11.63 -9.93 -4.61
CA PHE A 425 12.17 -11.30 -4.51
C PHE A 425 12.81 -11.76 -5.83
N SER A 426 13.86 -12.59 -5.75
CA SER A 426 14.51 -13.20 -6.94
C SER A 426 13.63 -14.32 -7.50
N ASP A 427 13.14 -15.18 -6.61
CA ASP A 427 12.38 -16.39 -6.95
C ASP A 427 11.27 -16.63 -5.94
N ILE A 428 10.21 -17.29 -6.40
CA ILE A 428 9.05 -17.65 -5.60
C ILE A 428 8.85 -19.16 -5.65
N LEU A 429 8.88 -19.81 -4.48
CA LEU A 429 8.53 -21.21 -4.31
C LEU A 429 7.08 -21.30 -3.81
N LEU A 430 6.24 -22.01 -4.56
CA LEU A 430 4.81 -22.16 -4.28
C LEU A 430 4.43 -23.64 -4.16
N GLY A 431 3.61 -23.94 -3.16
CA GLY A 431 3.07 -25.27 -2.91
C GLY A 431 2.48 -25.32 -1.50
N PRO A 432 1.93 -26.46 -1.07
CA PRO A 432 1.27 -26.59 0.23
C PRO A 432 2.09 -26.03 1.41
N ALA A 433 1.39 -25.50 2.41
CA ALA A 433 1.97 -25.25 3.72
C ALA A 433 2.03 -26.55 4.53
N LEU A 434 2.94 -26.55 5.51
CA LEU A 434 2.92 -27.56 6.57
C LEU A 434 1.76 -27.23 7.51
N ALA A 435 0.91 -28.21 7.82
CA ALA A 435 -0.37 -28.06 8.53
C ALA A 435 -0.29 -27.55 10.00
N SER A 436 0.89 -27.14 10.45
CA SER A 436 1.14 -26.56 11.78
C SER A 436 2.02 -25.32 11.74
N SER A 437 2.30 -24.79 10.54
CA SER A 437 3.22 -23.68 10.32
C SER A 437 2.63 -22.56 9.48
N GLU A 438 1.31 -22.54 9.26
CA GLU A 438 0.62 -21.53 8.45
C GLU A 438 0.84 -20.12 9.02
N ARG A 439 1.06 -20.01 10.33
CA ARG A 439 1.34 -18.76 11.04
C ARG A 439 2.83 -18.47 11.24
N PHE A 440 3.72 -19.32 10.73
CA PHE A 440 5.16 -19.16 10.90
C PHE A 440 5.69 -18.27 9.79
N GLU A 441 6.49 -17.30 10.17
CA GLU A 441 7.30 -16.49 9.27
C GLU A 441 8.76 -16.75 9.62
N VAL A 442 9.57 -17.16 8.64
CA VAL A 442 10.99 -17.46 8.85
C VAL A 442 11.79 -16.81 7.74
N LEU A 443 12.75 -15.96 8.10
CA LEU A 443 13.77 -15.45 7.19
C LEU A 443 15.11 -16.08 7.59
N LEU A 444 15.69 -16.93 6.76
CA LEU A 444 16.90 -17.68 7.05
C LEU A 444 17.95 -17.47 5.96
N LEU A 445 19.12 -16.99 6.37
CA LEU A 445 20.36 -17.10 5.60
C LEU A 445 21.13 -18.33 6.14
N PRO A 446 21.18 -19.45 5.39
CA PRO A 446 21.67 -20.73 5.90
C PRO A 446 23.05 -20.62 6.57
N GLY A 447 23.14 -21.09 7.83
CA GLY A 447 24.38 -21.09 8.61
C GLY A 447 24.89 -19.73 9.08
N VAL A 448 24.17 -18.62 8.82
CA VAL A 448 24.66 -17.26 9.14
C VAL A 448 23.78 -16.57 10.16
N SER A 449 22.49 -16.41 9.86
CA SER A 449 21.55 -15.67 10.71
C SER A 449 20.11 -15.97 10.30
N ALA A 450 19.18 -15.81 11.23
CA ALA A 450 17.77 -15.97 10.94
C ALA A 450 16.86 -15.11 11.82
N ALA A 451 15.67 -14.84 11.33
CA ALA A 451 14.54 -14.35 12.11
C ALA A 451 13.38 -15.34 11.99
N ALA A 452 12.69 -15.58 13.10
CA ALA A 452 11.49 -16.41 13.16
C ALA A 452 10.41 -15.66 13.93
N LEU A 453 9.23 -15.55 13.35
CA LEU A 453 8.07 -14.86 13.91
C LEU A 453 6.85 -15.80 13.84
N TYR A 454 6.02 -15.74 14.86
CA TYR A 454 4.69 -16.32 14.86
C TYR A 454 3.67 -15.21 14.73
N GLN A 455 2.74 -15.35 13.79
CA GLN A 455 1.59 -14.48 13.64
C GLN A 455 0.59 -14.76 14.77
N TRP A 456 0.81 -14.19 15.97
CA TRP A 456 0.01 -14.48 17.16
C TRP A 456 -1.42 -13.95 17.03
N LYS A 457 -2.41 -14.82 17.23
CA LYS A 457 -3.83 -14.44 17.21
C LYS A 457 -4.16 -13.67 18.48
N VAL A 458 -4.63 -12.45 18.31
CA VAL A 458 -5.04 -11.60 19.41
C VAL A 458 -6.37 -12.11 20.00
N PRO A 459 -6.53 -12.23 21.33
CA PRO A 459 -7.77 -12.71 21.92
C PRO A 459 -8.99 -11.82 21.64
N THR A 460 -8.77 -10.52 21.43
CA THR A 460 -9.83 -9.52 21.17
C THR A 460 -10.13 -9.31 19.69
N SER A 461 -9.38 -9.96 18.78
CA SER A 461 -9.63 -9.89 17.33
C SER A 461 -9.36 -11.25 16.67
N ASP A 462 -10.37 -11.82 16.04
CA ASP A 462 -10.25 -13.14 15.44
C ASP A 462 -9.48 -13.19 14.12
N VAL A 463 -9.15 -12.03 13.55
CA VAL A 463 -8.73 -11.88 12.15
C VAL A 463 -7.40 -11.14 11.99
N VAL A 464 -6.94 -10.41 13.00
CA VAL A 464 -5.63 -9.73 12.99
C VAL A 464 -4.63 -10.49 13.87
N SER A 465 -3.39 -10.54 13.41
CA SER A 465 -2.30 -11.19 14.12
C SER A 465 -1.14 -10.23 14.38
N VAL A 466 -0.55 -10.35 15.56
CA VAL A 466 0.64 -9.58 15.95
C VAL A 466 1.86 -10.50 15.82
N PRO A 467 2.84 -10.17 14.96
CA PRO A 467 4.06 -10.96 14.86
C PRO A 467 4.86 -10.89 16.16
N VAL A 468 5.21 -12.04 16.73
CA VAL A 468 6.08 -12.16 17.90
C VAL A 468 7.12 -13.24 17.66
N GLY A 469 8.36 -13.02 18.07
CA GLY A 469 9.40 -14.00 17.80
C GLY A 469 10.79 -13.49 18.12
N PHE A 470 11.77 -13.84 17.30
CA PHE A 470 13.16 -13.52 17.56
C PHE A 470 14.01 -13.41 16.29
N PHE A 471 15.12 -12.71 16.41
CA PHE A 471 16.30 -12.86 15.57
C PHE A 471 17.33 -13.72 16.31
N SER A 472 18.11 -14.53 15.59
CA SER A 472 19.24 -15.27 16.14
C SER A 472 20.34 -15.60 15.12
N GLU A 473 21.57 -15.66 15.61
CA GLU A 473 22.75 -16.18 14.91
C GLU A 473 23.38 -17.38 15.66
N THR A 474 22.65 -18.04 16.57
CA THR A 474 23.17 -19.21 17.31
C THR A 474 23.01 -20.49 16.51
N ASP A 475 24.05 -21.32 16.47
CA ASP A 475 24.06 -22.55 15.67
C ASP A 475 22.89 -23.48 16.03
N THR A 476 22.52 -23.57 17.30
CA THR A 476 21.38 -24.37 17.77
C THR A 476 20.05 -23.91 17.14
N LYS A 477 19.79 -22.60 17.10
CA LYS A 477 18.55 -22.05 16.50
C LYS A 477 18.61 -22.13 14.98
N LEU A 478 19.77 -21.84 14.37
CA LEU A 478 19.97 -21.92 12.92
C LEU A 478 19.74 -23.35 12.40
N ARG A 479 20.23 -24.39 13.09
CA ARG A 479 19.97 -25.79 12.72
C ARG A 479 18.48 -26.12 12.74
N LYS A 480 17.73 -25.70 13.77
CA LYS A 480 16.28 -25.93 13.85
C LYS A 480 15.52 -25.22 12.75
N LEU A 481 15.89 -23.97 12.45
CA LEU A 481 15.30 -23.18 11.37
C LEU A 481 15.60 -23.78 10.00
N LEU A 482 16.81 -24.33 9.80
CA LEU A 482 17.18 -25.02 8.58
C LEU A 482 16.39 -26.32 8.39
N VAL A 483 16.25 -27.16 9.43
CA VAL A 483 15.40 -28.37 9.39
C VAL A 483 13.93 -28.02 9.12
N PHE A 484 13.44 -26.91 9.66
CA PHE A 484 12.10 -26.42 9.35
C PHE A 484 11.99 -26.00 7.88
N LEU A 485 12.91 -25.15 7.39
CA LEU A 485 12.95 -24.70 6.01
C LEU A 485 12.98 -25.88 5.03
N ARG A 486 13.77 -26.92 5.33
CA ARG A 486 13.82 -28.17 4.57
C ARG A 486 12.45 -28.77 4.34
N LYS A 487 11.74 -29.04 5.43
CA LYS A 487 10.40 -29.64 5.39
C LYS A 487 9.40 -28.78 4.62
N VAL A 488 9.54 -27.46 4.69
CA VAL A 488 8.67 -26.54 3.94
C VAL A 488 9.00 -26.55 2.45
N CYS A 489 10.28 -26.52 2.07
CA CYS A 489 10.72 -26.54 0.67
C CYS A 489 10.37 -27.87 -0.03
N ASP A 490 10.45 -29.00 0.67
CA ASP A 490 10.09 -30.32 0.12
C ASP A 490 8.61 -30.42 -0.30
N LEU A 491 7.75 -29.54 0.21
CA LEU A 491 6.34 -29.47 -0.16
C LEU A 491 6.08 -28.53 -1.36
N LYS A 492 7.10 -27.87 -1.91
CA LYS A 492 6.91 -26.89 -2.99
C LYS A 492 6.85 -27.58 -4.34
N LEU A 493 5.85 -27.16 -5.13
CA LEU A 493 5.49 -27.77 -6.40
C LEU A 493 5.91 -26.90 -7.58
N HIS A 494 6.02 -25.59 -7.36
CA HIS A 494 6.31 -24.62 -8.40
C HIS A 494 7.41 -23.67 -7.97
N ARG A 495 8.29 -23.32 -8.92
CA ARG A 495 9.26 -22.23 -8.82
C ARG A 495 8.93 -21.19 -9.89
N ALA A 496 8.84 -19.93 -9.50
CA ALA A 496 8.51 -18.83 -10.40
C ALA A 496 9.55 -17.70 -10.33
N PHE A 497 9.96 -17.18 -11.48
CA PHE A 497 11.02 -16.18 -11.61
C PHE A 497 10.90 -15.40 -12.91
N ARG A 498 11.67 -14.31 -13.04
CA ARG A 498 11.91 -13.57 -14.29
C ARG A 498 13.34 -13.85 -14.75
N GLY A 499 13.56 -13.97 -16.05
CA GLY A 499 14.90 -14.13 -16.62
C GLY A 499 15.76 -12.86 -16.50
N SER A 500 17.06 -13.00 -16.75
CA SER A 500 18.08 -11.95 -16.54
C SER A 500 17.97 -10.78 -17.52
N GLY A 501 17.34 -10.99 -18.67
CA GLY A 501 17.01 -9.93 -19.63
C GLY A 501 17.99 -9.80 -20.80
N GLU A 502 18.97 -10.70 -20.91
CA GLU A 502 20.02 -10.63 -21.95
C GLU A 502 19.50 -11.02 -23.35
N ASP A 503 18.47 -11.88 -23.43
CA ASP A 503 17.98 -12.45 -24.70
C ASP A 503 16.60 -11.93 -25.17
N GLY A 504 16.08 -10.84 -24.60
CA GLY A 504 14.84 -10.19 -25.05
C GLY A 504 13.50 -10.90 -24.74
N GLU A 505 13.50 -12.21 -24.50
CA GLU A 505 12.32 -12.98 -24.02
C GLU A 505 12.18 -13.00 -22.49
N ASP A 506 13.18 -12.47 -21.78
CA ASP A 506 13.46 -12.83 -20.39
C ASP A 506 12.70 -12.06 -19.30
N ARG A 507 11.99 -10.97 -19.64
CA ARG A 507 11.19 -10.25 -18.62
C ARG A 507 9.83 -10.91 -18.33
N LYS A 508 9.50 -11.98 -19.06
CA LYS A 508 8.25 -12.73 -18.85
C LYS A 508 8.35 -13.60 -17.60
N LEU A 509 7.24 -13.71 -16.87
CA LEU A 509 7.11 -14.65 -15.76
C LEU A 509 7.26 -16.08 -16.28
N LYS A 510 8.25 -16.82 -15.74
CA LYS A 510 8.41 -18.26 -15.94
C LYS A 510 7.91 -18.97 -14.69
N VAL A 511 7.18 -20.07 -14.86
CA VAL A 511 6.75 -20.96 -13.77
C VAL A 511 7.10 -22.38 -14.18
N VAL A 512 7.95 -23.03 -13.38
CA VAL A 512 8.45 -24.39 -13.60
C VAL A 512 8.10 -25.28 -12.42
N GLU A 513 8.19 -26.60 -12.59
CA GLU A 513 8.08 -27.54 -11.48
C GLU A 513 9.26 -27.42 -10.53
N SER A 514 9.01 -27.56 -9.24
CA SER A 514 10.03 -27.62 -8.19
C SER A 514 10.13 -29.04 -7.64
N SER A 515 11.33 -29.48 -7.31
CA SER A 515 11.59 -30.81 -6.74
C SER A 515 12.34 -30.69 -5.40
N PRO A 516 12.10 -31.59 -4.42
CA PRO A 516 12.92 -31.67 -3.20
C PRO A 516 14.44 -31.77 -3.48
N ALA A 517 14.82 -32.37 -4.62
CA ALA A 517 16.21 -32.48 -5.04
C ALA A 517 16.90 -31.12 -5.23
N ASP A 518 16.15 -30.08 -5.61
CA ASP A 518 16.67 -28.73 -5.85
C ASP A 518 17.26 -28.11 -4.59
N PHE A 519 16.81 -28.59 -3.42
CA PHE A 519 17.21 -28.02 -2.17
C PHE A 519 18.35 -28.80 -1.53
N VAL A 520 18.66 -30.06 -1.88
CA VAL A 520 19.57 -30.98 -1.13
C VAL A 520 20.91 -30.35 -0.74
N TYR A 521 21.39 -29.37 -1.51
CA TYR A 521 22.57 -28.57 -1.16
C TYR A 521 22.50 -27.88 0.22
N LEU A 522 21.31 -27.50 0.73
CA LEU A 522 21.18 -26.83 2.03
C LEU A 522 21.67 -27.68 3.22
N ASP A 523 21.80 -29.00 3.07
CA ASP A 523 22.25 -29.89 4.15
C ASP A 523 23.70 -29.63 4.53
N GLN A 524 24.50 -29.08 3.60
CA GLN A 524 25.87 -28.67 3.88
C GLN A 524 25.95 -27.60 4.98
N PHE A 525 24.87 -26.87 5.26
CA PHE A 525 24.83 -25.83 6.29
C PHE A 525 24.40 -26.35 7.68
N LEU A 526 24.06 -27.64 7.83
CA LEU A 526 23.77 -28.25 9.14
C LEU A 526 25.05 -28.37 10.00
N ASP A 527 26.19 -28.57 9.35
CA ASP A 527 27.45 -28.95 9.99
C ASP A 527 28.48 -27.81 10.15
N ILE A 528 28.18 -26.60 9.66
CA ILE A 528 29.12 -25.44 9.64
C ILE A 528 29.40 -24.85 11.05
N GLY A 529 28.85 -25.44 12.11
CA GLY A 529 29.08 -25.05 13.51
C GLY A 529 30.14 -25.91 14.19
N GLY A 530 31.35 -26.02 13.62
CA GLY A 530 32.48 -26.74 14.21
C GLY A 530 32.80 -26.28 15.63
N VAL A 531 32.17 -26.93 16.60
CA VAL A 531 32.64 -27.10 17.97
C VAL A 531 32.50 -28.58 18.25
N SER A 532 33.61 -29.30 18.18
CA SER A 532 33.80 -30.52 18.93
C SER A 532 33.53 -30.16 20.40
N GLU A 533 32.42 -30.61 20.98
CA GLU A 533 32.26 -30.55 22.44
C GLU A 533 33.37 -31.42 23.08
N PRO A 534 34.06 -30.93 24.13
CA PRO A 534 34.93 -31.78 24.95
C PRO A 534 34.14 -32.81 25.76
#